data_AF-A0A0G2J7C2-F1
#
_entry.id   AF-A0A0G2J7C2-F1
#
_cell.length_a   1.000
_cell.length_b   1.000
_cell.length_c   1.000
_cell.angle_alpha   90.00
_cell.angle_beta   90.00
_cell.angle_gamma   90.00
#
_symmetry.space_group_name_H-M   'P 1'
#
loop_
_entity.id
_entity.type
_entity.pdbx_description
1 polymer ?
#
loop_
_entity_poly.entity_id
_entity_poly.type
_entity_poly.pdbx_seq_one_letter_code
_entity_poly.pdbx_strand_id
1 'polypeptide(L)' 'MQNFRGITNDHQDLILHEVPKPVIEHDIALYFKYKFSQLRREERSIASAWPGDEKMEVLVDRAVPLFISAATTSRC' A
#
# COMPACT_ATOMS: atom_id res chain seq x y z
N MET A 1 -14.83 -40.28 3.93
CA MET A 1 -14.96 -38.83 4.20
C MET A 1 -13.56 -38.25 4.17
N GLN A 2 -13.24 -37.44 3.16
CA GLN A 2 -11.92 -36.82 3.01
C GLN A 2 -11.88 -35.57 3.91
N ASN A 3 -11.03 -35.59 4.93
CA ASN A 3 -10.81 -34.43 5.79
C ASN A 3 -9.79 -33.52 5.11
N PHE A 4 -10.25 -32.39 4.58
CA PHE A 4 -9.40 -31.28 4.20
C PHE A 4 -8.72 -30.75 5.46
N ARG A 5 -7.48 -31.21 5.72
CA ARG A 5 -6.61 -30.61 6.74
C ARG A 5 -6.38 -29.17 6.34
N GLY A 6 -6.85 -28.28 7.20
CA GLY A 6 -6.77 -26.84 7.05
C GLY A 6 -5.37 -26.44 6.63
N ILE A 7 -5.32 -25.67 5.54
CA ILE A 7 -4.19 -24.81 5.23
C ILE A 7 -4.06 -23.93 6.46
N THR A 8 -3.10 -24.25 7.33
CA THR A 8 -2.75 -23.41 8.46
C THR A 8 -2.37 -22.08 7.86
N ASN A 9 -3.20 -21.13 8.23
CA ASN A 9 -3.16 -19.77 7.79
C ASN A 9 -1.86 -19.17 8.35
N ASP A 10 -0.76 -19.30 7.61
CA ASP A 10 0.52 -18.64 7.87
C ASP A 10 0.36 -17.13 7.60
N HIS A 11 -0.62 -16.52 8.29
CA HIS A 11 -0.60 -15.11 8.57
C HIS A 11 0.52 -14.92 9.58
N GLN A 12 1.75 -14.87 9.06
CA GLN A 12 2.88 -14.34 9.79
C GLN A 12 2.40 -13.05 10.43
N ASP A 13 2.43 -13.06 11.75
CA ASP A 13 2.08 -11.95 12.61
C ASP A 13 3.13 -10.86 12.36
N LEU A 14 3.02 -10.19 11.21
CA LEU A 14 3.92 -9.15 10.77
C LEU A 14 3.67 -8.02 11.75
N ILE A 15 4.40 -7.90 12.85
CA ILE A 15 4.08 -6.97 13.94
C ILE A 15 4.08 -5.53 13.39
N LEU A 16 2.95 -5.06 12.87
CA LEU A 16 2.85 -3.72 12.25
C LEU A 16 2.92 -2.62 13.31
N HIS A 17 2.67 -2.98 14.57
CA HIS A 17 2.78 -2.12 15.75
C HIS A 17 4.15 -1.46 15.92
N GLU A 18 5.18 -1.91 15.18
CA GLU A 18 6.54 -1.38 15.27
C GLU A 18 7.07 -0.78 13.96
N VAL A 19 6.30 -0.78 12.87
CA VAL A 19 6.80 -0.16 11.62
C VAL A 19 6.74 1.36 11.78
N PRO A 20 7.89 2.06 11.70
CA PRO A 20 7.90 3.50 11.87
C PRO A 20 7.06 4.18 10.78
N LYS A 21 6.28 5.21 11.14
CA LYS A 21 5.50 6.02 10.18
C LYS A 21 6.30 6.46 8.94
N PRO A 22 7.58 6.88 9.05
CA PRO A 22 8.38 7.24 7.88
C PRO A 22 8.61 6.09 6.89
N VAL A 23 8.64 4.84 7.38
CA VAL A 23 8.78 3.65 6.52
C VAL A 23 7.46 3.41 5.76
N ILE A 24 6.32 3.52 6.45
CA ILE A 24 4.99 3.42 5.83
C ILE A 24 4.79 4.51 4.77
N GLU A 25 5.17 5.76 5.08
CA GLU A 25 5.14 6.89 4.15
C GLU A 25 6.00 6.61 2.91
N HIS A 26 7.23 6.11 3.10
CA HIS A 26 8.14 5.78 2.02
C HIS A 26 7.56 4.68 1.11
N ASP A 27 7.06 3.59 1.70
CA ASP A 27 6.55 2.44 0.95
C ASP A 27 5.29 2.79 0.15
N ILE A 28 4.37 3.57 0.75
CA ILE A 28 3.19 4.07 0.06
C ILE A 28 3.59 5.01 -1.09
N ALA A 29 4.54 5.92 -0.87
CA ALA A 29 5.04 6.81 -1.92
C ALA A 29 5.69 6.03 -3.06
N LEU A 30 6.47 4.99 -2.75
CA LEU A 30 7.09 4.11 -3.74
C LEU A 30 6.04 3.35 -4.54
N TYR A 31 5.02 2.81 -3.87
CA TYR A 31 3.90 2.12 -4.52
C TYR A 31 3.16 3.05 -5.49
N PHE A 32 2.82 4.27 -5.07
CA PHE A 32 2.14 5.23 -5.94
C PHE A 32 3.02 5.64 -7.12
N LYS A 33 4.31 5.92 -6.92
CA LYS A 33 5.25 6.19 -8.01
C LYS A 33 5.27 5.06 -9.03
N TYR A 34 5.35 3.81 -8.56
CA TYR A 34 5.31 2.64 -9.42
C TYR A 34 3.98 2.57 -10.19
N LYS A 35 2.83 2.64 -9.51
CA LYS A 35 1.51 2.52 -10.14
C LYS A 35 1.23 3.64 -11.15
N PHE A 36 1.59 4.88 -10.84
CA PHE A 36 1.45 5.98 -11.80
C PHE A 36 2.40 5.84 -12.99
N SER A 37 3.60 5.28 -12.79
CA SER A 37 4.49 4.96 -13.90
C SER A 37 3.93 3.90 -14.83
N GLN A 38 3.20 2.90 -14.30
CA GLN A 38 2.49 1.89 -15.08
C GLN A 38 1.33 2.52 -15.85
N LEU A 39 0.47 3.29 -15.17
CA LEU A 39 -0.66 3.98 -15.80
C LEU A 39 -0.22 4.90 -16.95
N ARG A 40 0.90 5.61 -16.79
CA ARG A 40 1.45 6.47 -17.85
C ARG A 40 1.98 5.66 -19.06
N ARG A 41 2.41 4.41 -18.85
CA ARG A 41 2.81 3.53 -19.97
C ARG A 41 1.60 3.01 -20.73
N GLU A 42 0.51 2.72 -20.02
CA GLU A 42 -0.73 2.19 -20.58
C GLU A 42 -1.53 3.30 -21.30
N GLU A 43 -1.61 4.48 -20.70
CA GLU A 43 -2.41 5.61 -21.17
C GLU A 43 -1.56 6.71 -21.81
N ARG A 44 -1.55 6.75 -23.15
CA ARG A 44 -0.81 7.75 -23.95
C ARG A 44 -1.26 9.20 -23.74
N SER A 45 -2.41 9.42 -23.11
CA SER A 45 -2.99 10.75 -22.84
C SER A 45 -2.53 11.36 -21.51
N ILE A 46 -1.84 10.60 -20.65
CA ILE A 46 -1.39 11.09 -19.34
C ILE A 46 -0.10 11.90 -19.50
N ALA A 47 -0.11 13.12 -18.94
CA ALA A 47 1.06 14.00 -18.96
C ALA A 47 2.27 13.38 -18.22
N SER A 48 3.48 13.64 -18.69
CA SER A 48 4.71 13.12 -18.07
C SER A 48 4.90 13.59 -16.63
N ALA A 49 4.47 14.82 -16.32
CA ALA A 49 4.54 15.43 -15.00
C ALA A 49 3.36 15.02 -14.07
N TRP A 50 2.39 14.24 -14.55
CA TRP A 50 1.28 13.79 -13.71
C TRP A 50 1.72 12.64 -12.77
N PRO A 51 1.24 12.60 -11.51
CA PRO A 51 0.29 13.52 -10.87
C PRO A 51 0.91 14.84 -10.35
N GLY A 52 2.23 14.93 -10.27
CA GLY A 52 2.98 16.04 -9.67
C GLY A 52 3.25 15.79 -8.19
N ASP A 53 4.33 16.39 -7.67
CA ASP A 53 4.84 16.12 -6.33
C ASP A 53 3.83 16.52 -5.23
N GLU A 54 3.18 17.68 -5.36
CA GLU A 54 2.15 18.14 -4.41
C GLU A 54 0.99 17.12 -4.29
N LYS A 55 0.50 16.61 -5.42
CA LYS A 55 -0.57 15.61 -5.41
C LYS A 55 -0.09 14.27 -4.87
N MET A 56 1.17 13.91 -5.11
CA MET A 56 1.78 12.72 -4.54
C MET A 56 1.81 12.81 -3.01
N GLU A 57 2.27 13.93 -2.46
CA GLU A 57 2.32 14.17 -1.02
C GLU A 57 0.93 14.07 -0.38
N VAL A 58 -0.09 14.71 -0.96
CA VAL A 58 -1.47 14.64 -0.47
C VAL A 58 -2.02 13.20 -0.49
N LEU A 59 -1.70 12.42 -1.53
CA LEU A 59 -2.12 11.03 -1.61
C LEU A 59 -1.45 10.17 -0.53
N VAL A 60 -0.15 10.37 -0.30
CA VAL A 60 0.59 9.66 0.75
C VAL A 60 0.04 10.01 2.12
N ASP A 61 -0.13 11.29 2.43
CA ASP A 61 -0.63 11.76 3.73
C ASP A 61 -2.02 11.19 4.06
N ARG A 62 -2.89 11.02 3.05
CA ARG A 62 -4.20 10.37 3.22
C ARG A 62 -4.12 8.85 3.33
N ALA A 63 -3.22 8.22 2.58
CA ALA A 63 -3.12 6.76 2.54
C ALA A 63 -2.51 6.17 3.81
N VAL A 64 -1.57 6.89 4.46
CA VAL A 64 -0.90 6.43 5.69
C VAL A 64 -1.89 6.09 6.82
N PRO A 65 -2.80 6.98 7.27
CA PRO A 65 -3.73 6.65 8.35
C PRO A 65 -4.71 5.54 7.95
N LEU A 66 -5.11 5.46 6.68
CA LEU A 66 -5.97 4.39 6.18
C LEU A 66 -5.27 3.03 6.20
N PHE A 67 -3.99 3.00 5.82
CA PHE A 67 -3.18 1.77 5.86
C PHE A 67 -2.99 1.28 7.30
N ILE A 68 -2.67 2.19 8.22
CA ILE A 68 -2.55 1.88 9.65
C ILE A 68 -3.89 1.32 10.17
N SER A 69 -5.00 2.02 9.92
CA SER A 69 -6.32 1.58 10.36
C SER A 69 -6.71 0.21 9.81
N ALA A 70 -6.51 -0.03 8.50
CA ALA A 70 -6.83 -1.30 7.88
C ALA A 70 -6.02 -2.44 8.50
N ALA A 71 -4.71 -2.23 8.68
CA ALA A 71 -3.85 -3.26 9.22
C ALA A 71 -3.98 -3.47 10.73
N THR A 72 -4.55 -2.51 11.47
CA THR A 72 -5.04 -2.75 12.83
C THR A 72 -6.29 -3.64 12.80
N THR A 73 -7.27 -3.34 11.93
CA THR A 73 -8.51 -4.13 11.80
C THR A 73 -8.24 -5.56 11.31
N SER A 74 -7.30 -5.76 10.38
CA SER A 74 -6.98 -7.07 9.79
C SER A 74 -6.28 -8.05 10.74
N ARG A 75 -6.03 -7.67 11.99
CA ARG A 75 -5.49 -8.55 13.04
C ARG A 75 -6.53 -9.09 14.02
N CYS A 76 -7.76 -8.56 13.96
CA CYS A 76 -8.87 -9.02 14.80
C CYS A 76 -9.58 -10.23 14.20
#